data_AF-A0A3R8TJS6-F1
#
_entry.id   AF-A0A3R8TJS6-F1
#
_cell.length_a   1.000
_cell.length_b   1.000
_cell.length_c   1.000
_cell.angle_alpha   90.00
_cell.angle_beta   90.00
_cell.angle_gamma   90.00
#
_symmetry.space_group_name_H-M   'P 1'
#
loop_
_entity.id
_entity.type
_entity.pdbx_description
1 polymer ?
#
loop_
_entity_poly.entity_id
_entity_poly.type
_entity_poly.pdbx_seq_one_letter_code
_entity_poly.pdbx_strand_id
1 'polypeptide(L)'
;MKTLFYSILTLCSLTAFGQEKTYSFDKKVSYKINLPEEYQTYLDGQKDLFFVTYISKDAVLGTSEGGPYTSGSFNKDAFFINNSKFFEVYANSLENQLSIKAPYYYEGMSDDNLKPYSDNLFEKFISVKNLNSSTTINGYKCNEYELTSKTDFETKSSTLCVDEKNAINNVAIMFPQTKLKGLLIRYDAGDFNGLTIQNIANSNVKVTFDEKKEIESFTNELAKKKQEYDNMMSSVDTAYAAEAVAYSPDNRYEDPIINYYNYQTSESDNVNSLFGTVASLNYSLIYNDSDYDGNPDIERSKALATAQGSTNQLVKQFKKNKLANKSEVKELNNLFKTYFDDAKKFKLTEVSTDYDEAAVAVDSAVATTEVSLAEYYDPYTSAYKTTDISKIDLAIDNPDIQDFMKVAPEHCKNLKAKIPTFTDKDLGNLVYNYAGQVCDMYIYQSGSVALSGTIDAIRKSVLEINNKYDKLKKEDKDKLTTFLNSLD
;
A
#
# COMPACT_ATOMS: atom_id res chain seq x y z
N MET A 1 -58.98 -45.13 -15.13
CA MET A 1 -57.83 -45.31 -16.03
C MET A 1 -57.66 -44.00 -16.77
N LYS A 2 -56.97 -43.00 -16.21
CA LYS A 2 -55.50 -42.85 -16.07
C LYS A 2 -54.78 -42.98 -17.42
N THR A 3 -53.94 -41.98 -17.68
CA THR A 3 -52.83 -41.89 -18.65
C THR A 3 -53.17 -41.81 -20.13
N LEU A 4 -53.23 -40.58 -20.67
CA LEU A 4 -52.35 -40.13 -21.78
C LEU A 4 -52.56 -38.63 -22.10
N PHE A 5 -52.10 -37.72 -21.25
CA PHE A 5 -52.03 -36.28 -21.58
C PHE A 5 -50.92 -35.62 -20.75
N TYR A 6 -49.68 -36.05 -20.93
CA TYR A 6 -48.50 -35.37 -20.39
C TYR A 6 -47.26 -35.72 -21.21
N SER A 7 -47.07 -35.04 -22.35
CA SER A 7 -45.76 -35.01 -23.03
C SER A 7 -45.66 -33.98 -24.16
N ILE A 8 -46.21 -32.76 -24.00
CA ILE A 8 -45.78 -31.58 -24.78
C ILE A 8 -45.90 -30.34 -23.89
N LEU A 9 -45.07 -30.22 -22.85
CA LEU A 9 -44.90 -28.99 -22.06
C LEU A 9 -43.71 -29.13 -21.11
N THR A 10 -42.51 -29.37 -21.64
CA THR A 10 -41.26 -29.33 -20.86
C THR A 10 -40.05 -29.33 -21.78
N LEU A 11 -39.92 -28.33 -22.65
CA LEU A 11 -38.64 -27.97 -23.26
C LEU A 11 -38.63 -26.51 -23.75
N CYS A 12 -39.17 -25.61 -22.92
CA CYS A 12 -38.61 -24.26 -22.80
C CYS A 12 -37.72 -24.27 -21.56
N SER A 13 -36.62 -25.02 -21.62
CA SER A 13 -35.48 -24.74 -20.75
C SER A 13 -35.07 -23.31 -21.06
N LEU A 14 -35.47 -22.40 -20.18
CA LEU A 14 -35.01 -21.02 -20.10
C LEU A 14 -33.49 -21.05 -19.88
N THR A 15 -32.73 -21.27 -20.94
CA THR A 15 -31.44 -20.62 -21.10
C THR A 15 -31.74 -19.15 -21.33
N ALA A 16 -32.02 -18.43 -20.25
CA ALA A 16 -31.78 -17.00 -20.20
C ALA A 16 -30.27 -16.82 -20.31
N PHE A 17 -29.74 -16.97 -21.53
CA PHE A 17 -28.45 -16.43 -21.91
C PHE A 17 -28.50 -14.96 -21.53
N GLY A 18 -27.56 -14.51 -20.68
CA GLY A 18 -27.36 -13.09 -20.44
C GLY A 18 -27.29 -12.41 -21.81
N GLN A 19 -28.17 -11.45 -22.05
CA GLN A 19 -28.09 -10.68 -23.28
C GLN A 19 -26.93 -9.72 -23.09
N GLU A 20 -25.81 -10.00 -23.76
CA GLU A 20 -24.72 -9.06 -23.93
C GLU A 20 -25.31 -7.73 -24.40
N LYS A 21 -25.23 -6.71 -23.55
CA LYS A 21 -25.81 -5.40 -23.82
C LYS A 21 -24.73 -4.44 -24.27
N THR A 22 -24.92 -3.83 -25.43
CA THR A 22 -24.09 -2.72 -25.88
C THR A 22 -24.59 -1.42 -25.28
N TYR A 23 -23.70 -0.70 -24.60
CA TYR A 23 -23.92 0.64 -24.09
C TYR A 23 -23.25 1.64 -25.02
N SER A 24 -23.98 2.68 -25.41
CA SER A 24 -23.45 3.82 -26.17
C SER A 24 -23.43 5.05 -25.27
N PHE A 25 -22.31 5.77 -25.29
CA PHE A 25 -22.10 6.97 -24.50
C PHE A 25 -21.86 8.16 -25.41
N ASP A 26 -22.86 9.03 -25.50
CA ASP A 26 -22.88 10.13 -26.47
C ASP A 26 -22.22 11.41 -25.93
N LYS A 27 -21.95 11.46 -24.62
CA LYS A 27 -21.33 12.60 -23.94
C LYS A 27 -20.15 12.15 -23.09
N LYS A 28 -19.06 12.91 -23.18
CA LYS A 28 -17.94 12.87 -22.23
C LYS A 28 -18.03 14.13 -21.37
N VAL A 29 -18.00 13.97 -20.05
CA VAL A 29 -17.93 15.07 -19.08
C VAL A 29 -16.61 14.96 -18.35
N SER A 30 -15.81 16.01 -18.41
CA SER A 30 -14.52 16.10 -17.73
C SER A 30 -14.62 17.02 -16.53
N TYR A 31 -14.14 16.53 -15.39
CA TYR A 31 -14.05 17.24 -14.12
C TYR A 31 -12.58 17.43 -13.77
N LYS A 32 -12.17 18.65 -13.47
CA LYS A 32 -10.85 18.89 -12.86
C LYS A 32 -10.89 18.36 -11.43
N ILE A 33 -9.89 17.58 -11.07
CA ILE A 33 -9.68 17.17 -9.68
C ILE A 33 -9.00 18.33 -8.98
N ASN A 34 -9.66 18.85 -7.95
CA ASN A 34 -9.14 19.91 -7.09
C ASN A 34 -8.42 19.25 -5.93
N LEU A 35 -7.14 19.58 -5.79
CA LEU A 35 -6.28 19.13 -4.69
C LEU A 35 -6.01 20.30 -3.73
N PRO A 36 -5.88 20.03 -2.42
CA PRO A 36 -5.42 21.02 -1.45
C PRO A 36 -4.07 21.65 -1.87
N GLU A 37 -3.84 22.91 -1.50
CA GLU A 37 -2.66 23.68 -1.91
C GLU A 37 -1.33 22.99 -1.53
N GLU A 38 -1.30 22.32 -0.39
CA GLU A 38 -0.17 21.51 0.08
C GLU A 38 0.24 20.37 -0.86
N TYR A 39 -0.70 19.88 -1.68
CA TYR A 39 -0.43 18.83 -2.67
C TYR A 39 -0.19 19.37 -4.08
N GLN A 40 -0.56 20.62 -4.35
CA GLN A 40 -0.39 21.22 -5.68
C GLN A 40 1.09 21.39 -6.05
N THR A 41 1.96 21.63 -5.06
CA THR A 41 3.42 21.75 -5.24
C THR A 41 4.06 20.46 -5.74
N TYR A 42 3.55 19.28 -5.39
CA TYR A 42 4.06 17.99 -5.92
C TYR A 42 3.70 17.75 -7.38
N LEU A 43 2.73 18.51 -7.91
CA LEU A 43 2.27 18.41 -9.30
C LEU A 43 2.71 19.60 -10.16
N ASP A 44 3.58 20.47 -9.64
CA ASP A 44 4.04 21.66 -10.37
C ASP A 44 4.79 21.26 -11.66
N GLY A 45 4.46 21.91 -12.77
CA GLY A 45 4.94 21.56 -14.12
C GLY A 45 4.31 20.31 -14.76
N GLN A 46 3.35 19.65 -14.12
CA GLN A 46 2.69 18.44 -14.63
C GLN A 46 1.33 18.74 -15.29
N LYS A 47 0.80 17.77 -16.05
CA LYS A 47 -0.53 17.90 -16.66
C LYS A 47 -1.62 17.83 -15.58
N ASP A 48 -2.60 18.73 -15.66
CA ASP A 48 -3.82 18.70 -14.84
C ASP A 48 -4.43 17.28 -14.81
N LEU A 49 -4.90 16.88 -13.63
CA LEU A 49 -5.58 15.61 -13.40
C LEU A 49 -7.10 15.80 -13.53
N PHE A 50 -7.74 14.91 -14.29
CA PHE A 50 -9.16 14.95 -14.59
C PHE A 50 -9.85 13.65 -14.23
N PHE A 51 -11.04 13.75 -13.64
CA PHE A 51 -12.01 12.69 -13.54
C PHE A 51 -12.96 12.77 -14.73
N VAL A 52 -13.08 11.69 -15.49
CA VAL A 52 -13.80 11.66 -16.76
C VAL A 52 -14.93 10.67 -16.68
N THR A 53 -16.11 11.08 -17.16
CA THR A 53 -17.29 10.22 -17.25
C THR A 53 -17.89 10.26 -18.64
N TYR A 54 -18.15 9.09 -19.19
CA TYR A 54 -18.91 8.87 -20.40
C TYR A 54 -20.35 8.53 -19.98
N ILE A 55 -21.29 9.34 -20.44
CA ILE A 55 -22.68 9.31 -19.96
C ILE A 55 -23.58 8.66 -21.01
N SER A 56 -24.31 7.65 -20.56
CA SER A 56 -25.45 7.07 -21.25
C SER A 56 -26.73 7.44 -20.51
N LYS A 57 -27.88 6.99 -21.01
CA LYS A 57 -29.18 7.26 -20.37
C LYS A 57 -29.26 6.68 -18.95
N ASP A 58 -28.78 5.45 -18.78
CA ASP A 58 -28.95 4.65 -17.56
C ASP A 58 -27.61 4.11 -17.01
N ALA A 59 -26.48 4.55 -17.59
CA ALA A 59 -25.15 4.05 -17.24
C ALA A 59 -24.07 5.13 -17.34
N VAL A 60 -23.01 4.97 -16.56
CA VAL A 60 -21.80 5.80 -16.59
C VAL A 60 -20.58 4.91 -16.69
N LEU A 61 -19.71 5.18 -17.66
CA LEU A 61 -18.35 4.63 -17.70
C LEU A 61 -17.39 5.74 -17.30
N GLY A 62 -16.57 5.54 -16.28
CA GLY A 62 -15.64 6.58 -15.85
C GLY A 62 -14.20 6.10 -15.70
N THR A 63 -13.29 7.06 -15.69
CA THR A 63 -11.84 6.87 -15.61
C THR A 63 -11.17 8.19 -15.22
N SER A 64 -9.84 8.20 -15.11
CA SER A 64 -9.04 9.39 -14.88
C SER A 64 -8.10 9.68 -16.07
N GLU A 65 -7.77 10.95 -16.30
CA GLU A 65 -6.86 11.40 -17.36
C GLU A 65 -5.89 12.46 -16.80
N GLY A 66 -4.60 12.41 -17.17
CA GLY A 66 -3.59 13.41 -16.73
C GLY A 66 -2.69 12.96 -15.57
N GLY A 67 -1.76 13.83 -15.14
CA GLY A 67 -0.77 13.59 -14.06
C GLY A 67 0.27 12.48 -14.30
N PRO A 68 1.34 12.37 -13.47
CA PRO A 68 2.15 11.17 -13.33
C PRO A 68 1.36 10.08 -12.61
N TYR A 69 1.87 8.85 -12.61
CA TYR A 69 1.32 7.73 -11.85
C TYR A 69 1.03 8.14 -10.39
N THR A 70 -0.24 8.33 -10.05
CA THR A 70 -0.67 8.54 -8.65
C THR A 70 -1.00 7.19 -8.01
N SER A 71 -0.05 6.52 -7.34
CA SER A 71 -0.40 5.37 -6.50
C SER A 71 -1.51 5.78 -5.51
N GLY A 72 -2.72 5.26 -5.70
CA GLY A 72 -3.96 5.69 -5.05
C GLY A 72 -5.18 5.40 -5.95
N SER A 73 -6.39 5.43 -5.38
CA SER A 73 -7.67 4.91 -5.91
C SER A 73 -8.15 5.44 -7.28
N PHE A 74 -7.39 6.32 -7.92
CA PHE A 74 -7.74 6.96 -9.19
C PHE A 74 -6.71 6.72 -10.30
N ASN A 75 -5.81 5.75 -10.16
CA ASN A 75 -4.80 5.43 -11.18
C ASN A 75 -5.28 4.29 -12.09
N LYS A 76 -5.51 4.55 -13.38
CA LYS A 76 -5.87 3.53 -14.42
C LYS A 76 -7.16 2.71 -14.22
N ASP A 77 -7.86 2.86 -13.11
CA ASP A 77 -9.04 2.04 -12.82
C ASP A 77 -10.29 2.64 -13.48
N ALA A 78 -10.71 2.03 -14.58
CA ALA A 78 -12.01 2.31 -15.15
C ALA A 78 -13.10 1.73 -14.24
N PHE A 79 -14.24 2.40 -14.19
CA PHE A 79 -15.41 1.91 -13.49
C PHE A 79 -16.65 2.01 -14.36
N PHE A 80 -17.61 1.17 -14.09
CA PHE A 80 -18.89 1.15 -14.79
C PHE A 80 -20.03 1.15 -13.78
N ILE A 81 -20.98 2.07 -13.95
CA ILE A 81 -22.20 2.13 -13.16
C ILE A 81 -23.38 1.75 -14.04
N ASN A 82 -24.11 0.72 -13.65
CA ASN A 82 -25.33 0.27 -14.33
C ASN A 82 -26.37 -0.12 -13.28
N ASN A 83 -27.59 0.38 -13.41
CA ASN A 83 -28.68 0.10 -12.46
C ASN A 83 -28.29 0.34 -10.99
N SER A 84 -27.57 1.44 -10.72
CA SER A 84 -27.04 1.79 -9.38
C SER A 84 -26.00 0.83 -8.80
N LYS A 85 -25.52 -0.16 -9.57
CA LYS A 85 -24.38 -0.99 -9.18
C LYS A 85 -23.11 -0.39 -9.75
N PHE A 86 -22.11 -0.22 -8.90
CA PHE A 86 -20.78 0.23 -9.25
C PHE A 86 -19.85 -0.97 -9.40
N PHE A 87 -19.31 -1.14 -10.60
CA PHE A 87 -18.36 -2.19 -10.96
C PHE A 87 -17.00 -1.55 -11.22
N GLU A 88 -15.96 -2.07 -10.58
CA GLU A 88 -14.59 -1.84 -11.03
C GLU A 88 -14.32 -2.71 -12.24
N VAL A 89 -13.85 -2.12 -13.34
CA VAL A 89 -13.73 -2.83 -14.61
C VAL A 89 -12.39 -2.61 -15.31
N TYR A 90 -11.92 -3.64 -16.00
CA TYR A 90 -10.97 -3.46 -17.08
C TYR A 90 -11.72 -2.96 -18.32
N ALA A 91 -11.28 -1.82 -18.86
CA ALA A 91 -11.76 -1.32 -20.13
C ALA A 91 -10.73 -1.67 -21.22
N ASN A 92 -10.94 -2.79 -21.91
CA ASN A 92 -10.08 -3.19 -23.02
C ASN A 92 -10.43 -2.38 -24.27
N SER A 93 -9.55 -1.44 -24.66
CA SER A 93 -9.78 -0.56 -25.80
C SER A 93 -9.79 -1.27 -27.16
N LEU A 94 -9.27 -2.49 -27.25
CA LEU A 94 -9.26 -3.28 -28.49
C LEU A 94 -10.57 -4.03 -28.71
N GLU A 95 -11.19 -4.50 -27.64
CA GLU A 95 -12.37 -5.38 -27.69
C GLU A 95 -13.67 -4.63 -27.43
N ASN A 96 -13.60 -3.38 -26.93
CA ASN A 96 -14.76 -2.62 -26.47
C ASN A 96 -15.62 -3.42 -25.47
N GLN A 97 -15.01 -4.34 -24.72
CA GLN A 97 -15.67 -5.15 -23.72
C GLN A 97 -15.18 -4.71 -22.34
N LEU A 98 -16.11 -4.69 -21.38
CA LEU A 98 -15.79 -4.48 -19.98
C LEU A 98 -15.74 -5.81 -19.23
N SER A 99 -14.75 -5.96 -18.35
CA SER A 99 -14.66 -7.11 -17.45
C SER A 99 -14.49 -6.68 -16.00
N ILE A 100 -15.23 -7.32 -15.08
CA ILE A 100 -15.16 -6.95 -13.65
C ILE A 100 -13.79 -7.34 -13.10
N LYS A 101 -13.18 -6.44 -12.31
CA LYS A 101 -11.90 -6.72 -11.64
C LYS A 101 -12.13 -7.59 -10.41
N ALA A 102 -11.46 -8.73 -10.35
CA ALA A 102 -11.35 -9.50 -9.11
C ALA A 102 -10.22 -8.92 -8.25
N PRO A 103 -10.46 -8.59 -6.96
CA PRO A 103 -9.42 -8.07 -6.08
C PRO A 103 -8.32 -9.13 -5.86
N TYR A 104 -7.20 -8.72 -5.27
CA TYR A 104 -6.33 -9.68 -4.61
C TYR A 104 -7.07 -10.26 -3.40
N TYR A 105 -6.71 -11.49 -3.00
CA TYR A 105 -7.31 -12.12 -1.82
C TYR A 105 -6.25 -12.36 -0.76
N TYR A 106 -6.58 -12.04 0.50
CA TYR A 106 -5.82 -12.38 1.69
C TYR A 106 -6.76 -12.50 2.89
N GLU A 107 -6.31 -13.17 3.95
CA GLU A 107 -7.11 -13.34 5.18
C GLU A 107 -7.36 -12.00 5.88
N GLY A 108 -8.59 -11.78 6.36
CA GLY A 108 -8.99 -10.54 7.03
C GLY A 108 -9.53 -9.44 6.12
N MET A 109 -9.63 -9.69 4.80
CA MET A 109 -10.39 -8.81 3.91
C MET A 109 -11.88 -8.79 4.29
N SER A 110 -12.50 -7.61 4.23
CA SER A 110 -13.94 -7.48 4.46
C SER A 110 -14.75 -8.15 3.35
N ASP A 111 -15.89 -8.75 3.71
CA ASP A 111 -16.81 -9.36 2.75
C ASP A 111 -17.31 -8.36 1.69
N ASP A 112 -17.38 -7.07 2.03
CA ASP A 112 -17.76 -6.00 1.10
C ASP A 112 -16.73 -5.83 -0.03
N ASN A 113 -15.43 -5.97 0.27
CA ASN A 113 -14.37 -5.89 -0.74
C ASN A 113 -14.33 -7.13 -1.66
N LEU A 114 -15.02 -8.21 -1.27
CA LEU A 114 -15.10 -9.46 -2.03
C LEU A 114 -16.37 -9.55 -2.91
N LYS A 115 -17.15 -8.48 -2.98
CA LYS A 115 -18.33 -8.41 -3.85
C LYS A 115 -17.94 -7.96 -5.26
N PRO A 116 -18.63 -8.45 -6.30
CA PRO A 116 -18.39 -8.04 -7.68
C PRO A 116 -18.79 -6.59 -7.97
N TYR A 117 -19.55 -5.96 -7.07
CA TYR A 117 -19.97 -4.57 -7.18
C TYR A 117 -20.28 -3.98 -5.80
N SER A 118 -20.25 -2.65 -5.73
CA SER A 118 -20.80 -1.89 -4.61
C SER A 118 -22.08 -1.17 -5.04
N ASP A 119 -22.89 -0.72 -4.08
CA ASP A 119 -24.08 0.09 -4.38
C ASP A 119 -23.74 1.57 -4.62
N ASN A 120 -22.50 1.98 -4.37
CA ASN A 120 -22.12 3.39 -4.32
C ASN A 120 -20.69 3.61 -4.84
N LEU A 121 -20.55 4.56 -5.76
CA LEU A 121 -19.24 5.08 -6.20
C LEU A 121 -18.54 5.86 -5.06
N PHE A 122 -19.32 6.58 -4.28
CA PHE A 122 -18.86 7.37 -3.13
C PHE A 122 -19.33 6.73 -1.83
N GLU A 123 -18.88 7.28 -0.72
CA GLU A 123 -19.32 6.92 0.63
C GLU A 123 -20.85 6.90 0.79
N LYS A 124 -21.32 6.14 1.79
CA LYS A 124 -22.75 6.07 2.11
C LYS A 124 -23.21 7.39 2.72
N PHE A 125 -24.20 8.02 2.11
CA PHE A 125 -24.77 9.28 2.58
C PHE A 125 -25.99 8.99 3.46
N ILE A 126 -25.96 9.52 4.69
CA ILE A 126 -27.05 9.39 5.66
C ILE A 126 -28.02 10.59 5.59
N SER A 127 -27.59 11.73 5.04
CA SER A 127 -28.43 12.92 4.93
C SER A 127 -28.06 13.76 3.70
N VAL A 128 -29.05 14.42 3.11
CA VAL A 128 -28.91 15.38 2.00
C VAL A 128 -29.77 16.60 2.32
N LYS A 129 -29.15 17.78 2.35
CA LYS A 129 -29.80 19.03 2.71
C LYS A 129 -29.56 20.07 1.63
N ASN A 130 -30.65 20.61 1.07
CA ASN A 130 -30.56 21.77 0.18
C ASN A 130 -30.17 23.01 0.98
N LEU A 131 -29.13 23.73 0.54
CA LEU A 131 -28.62 24.93 1.20
C LEU A 131 -29.40 26.20 0.82
N ASN A 132 -30.33 26.09 -0.14
CA ASN A 132 -31.09 27.19 -0.74
C ASN A 132 -30.22 28.31 -1.31
N SER A 133 -28.97 27.98 -1.66
CA SER A 133 -28.05 28.83 -2.39
C SER A 133 -27.87 28.33 -3.82
N SER A 134 -27.57 29.25 -4.73
CA SER A 134 -27.20 28.92 -6.10
C SER A 134 -25.94 29.67 -6.49
N THR A 135 -25.05 29.01 -7.21
CA THR A 135 -23.81 29.60 -7.74
C THR A 135 -23.68 29.34 -9.23
N THR A 136 -22.68 29.95 -9.87
CA THR A 136 -22.34 29.71 -11.28
C THR A 136 -20.87 29.35 -11.38
N ILE A 137 -20.59 28.15 -11.89
CA ILE A 137 -19.23 27.62 -12.05
C ILE A 137 -19.05 27.26 -13.52
N ASN A 138 -18.03 27.82 -14.18
CA ASN A 138 -17.73 27.59 -15.60
C ASN A 138 -18.95 27.76 -16.54
N GLY A 139 -19.83 28.72 -16.22
CA GLY A 139 -21.03 29.02 -17.01
C GLY A 139 -22.27 28.18 -16.66
N TYR A 140 -22.16 27.21 -15.75
CA TYR A 140 -23.27 26.38 -15.30
C TYR A 140 -23.83 26.90 -13.98
N LYS A 141 -25.13 27.20 -13.97
CA LYS A 141 -25.84 27.57 -12.74
C LYS A 141 -26.25 26.30 -11.99
N CYS A 142 -25.91 26.20 -10.71
CA CYS A 142 -26.24 25.06 -9.89
C CYS A 142 -26.72 25.44 -8.50
N ASN A 143 -27.54 24.57 -7.90
CA ASN A 143 -28.00 24.66 -6.52
C ASN A 143 -27.07 23.85 -5.62
N GLU A 144 -26.80 24.36 -4.42
CA GLU A 144 -25.88 23.72 -3.49
C GLU A 144 -26.60 22.84 -2.46
N TYR A 145 -25.98 21.70 -2.18
CA TYR A 145 -26.46 20.73 -1.21
C TYR A 145 -25.30 20.33 -0.29
N GLU A 146 -25.63 20.11 0.98
CA GLU A 146 -24.77 19.49 1.96
C GLU A 146 -25.14 18.02 2.08
N LEU A 147 -24.13 17.16 2.03
CA LEU A 147 -24.23 15.72 2.20
C LEU A 147 -23.57 15.36 3.52
N THR A 148 -24.22 14.52 4.31
CA THR A 148 -23.62 13.93 5.50
C THR A 148 -23.36 12.46 5.23
N SER A 149 -22.11 12.03 5.35
CA SER A 149 -21.71 10.62 5.28
C SER A 149 -21.30 10.11 6.65
N LYS A 150 -21.38 8.79 6.84
CA LYS A 150 -20.91 8.12 8.05
C LYS A 150 -20.04 6.94 7.65
N THR A 151 -18.79 6.96 8.09
CA THR A 151 -17.88 5.81 8.07
C THR A 151 -17.88 5.14 9.45
N ASP A 152 -17.16 4.04 9.61
CA ASP A 152 -17.03 3.35 10.90
C ASP A 152 -16.30 4.21 11.96
N PHE A 153 -15.53 5.21 11.51
CA PHE A 153 -14.66 6.01 12.37
C PHE A 153 -15.15 7.45 12.56
N GLU A 154 -15.84 8.03 11.58
CA GLU A 154 -16.22 9.44 11.62
C GLU A 154 -17.49 9.77 10.83
N THR A 155 -18.04 10.96 11.13
CA THR A 155 -19.12 11.58 10.34
C THR A 155 -18.52 12.74 9.59
N LYS A 156 -18.71 12.75 8.27
CA LYS A 156 -18.12 13.75 7.38
C LYS A 156 -19.20 14.55 6.66
N SER A 157 -18.91 15.82 6.42
CA SER A 157 -19.75 16.68 5.59
C SER A 157 -19.06 16.92 4.25
N SER A 158 -19.80 16.74 3.17
CA SER A 158 -19.38 17.04 1.80
C SER A 158 -20.41 17.96 1.14
N THR A 159 -20.03 18.63 0.05
CA THR A 159 -20.97 19.50 -0.69
C THR A 159 -21.11 19.09 -2.15
N LEU A 160 -22.31 19.29 -2.68
CA LEU A 160 -22.66 18.98 -4.06
C LEU A 160 -23.29 20.22 -4.70
N CYS A 161 -22.88 20.55 -5.93
CA CYS A 161 -23.53 21.57 -6.75
C CYS A 161 -24.14 20.91 -7.98
N VAL A 162 -25.46 20.98 -8.13
CA VAL A 162 -26.23 20.31 -9.18
C VAL A 162 -26.97 21.31 -10.05
N ASP A 163 -26.79 21.23 -11.37
CA ASP A 163 -27.68 21.88 -12.34
C ASP A 163 -28.88 20.96 -12.60
N GLU A 164 -29.93 21.13 -11.79
CA GLU A 164 -31.15 20.30 -11.84
C GLU A 164 -31.96 20.44 -13.13
N LYS A 165 -31.70 21.51 -13.90
CA LYS A 165 -32.42 21.79 -15.16
C LYS A 165 -31.69 21.26 -16.38
N ASN A 166 -30.48 20.73 -16.20
CA ASN A 166 -29.69 20.20 -17.30
C ASN A 166 -30.31 18.92 -17.88
N ALA A 167 -30.18 18.74 -19.19
CA ALA A 167 -30.63 17.52 -19.86
C ALA A 167 -29.73 16.31 -19.54
N ILE A 168 -28.45 16.55 -19.23
CA ILE A 168 -27.53 15.51 -18.76
C ILE A 168 -27.85 15.23 -17.29
N ASN A 169 -28.12 13.97 -16.96
CA ASN A 169 -28.53 13.54 -15.62
C ASN A 169 -27.56 12.49 -15.05
N ASN A 170 -26.30 12.87 -14.82
CA ASN A 170 -25.31 11.96 -14.26
C ASN A 170 -25.37 11.89 -12.73
N VAL A 171 -25.96 12.89 -12.04
CA VAL A 171 -26.14 12.86 -10.58
C VAL A 171 -27.00 11.70 -10.14
N ALA A 172 -28.10 11.42 -10.84
CA ALA A 172 -28.98 10.30 -10.50
C ALA A 172 -28.29 8.93 -10.58
N ILE A 173 -27.22 8.82 -11.39
CA ILE A 173 -26.48 7.58 -11.59
C ILE A 173 -25.30 7.48 -10.60
N MET A 174 -24.55 8.57 -10.41
CA MET A 174 -23.37 8.59 -9.55
C MET A 174 -23.70 8.75 -8.06
N PHE A 175 -24.84 9.37 -7.73
CA PHE A 175 -25.29 9.65 -6.36
C PHE A 175 -26.71 9.12 -6.13
N PRO A 176 -26.98 7.82 -6.36
CA PRO A 176 -28.34 7.28 -6.37
C PRO A 176 -29.07 7.46 -5.03
N GLN A 177 -28.32 7.48 -3.91
CA GLN A 177 -28.85 7.70 -2.56
C GLN A 177 -29.48 9.09 -2.37
N THR A 178 -29.05 10.10 -3.12
CA THR A 178 -29.49 11.49 -2.94
C THR A 178 -30.86 11.77 -3.51
N LYS A 179 -31.33 10.93 -4.46
CA LYS A 179 -32.53 11.14 -5.28
C LYS A 179 -32.51 12.45 -6.10
N LEU A 180 -31.39 13.17 -6.13
CA LEU A 180 -31.19 14.35 -6.94
C LEU A 180 -31.07 13.97 -8.42
N LYS A 181 -31.46 14.88 -9.29
CA LYS A 181 -31.37 14.74 -10.75
C LYS A 181 -30.74 15.97 -11.33
N GLY A 182 -29.98 15.80 -12.41
CA GLY A 182 -29.31 16.86 -13.14
C GLY A 182 -27.83 16.59 -13.38
N LEU A 183 -27.14 17.63 -13.82
CA LEU A 183 -25.73 17.59 -14.12
C LEU A 183 -24.92 17.93 -12.88
N LEU A 184 -23.95 17.08 -12.56
CA LEU A 184 -22.96 17.36 -11.53
C LEU A 184 -22.07 18.50 -12.00
N ILE A 185 -22.02 19.59 -11.24
CA ILE A 185 -21.16 20.75 -11.50
C ILE A 185 -19.95 20.74 -10.56
N ARG A 186 -20.18 20.48 -9.28
CA ARG A 186 -19.12 20.35 -8.28
C ARG A 186 -19.47 19.26 -7.27
N TYR A 187 -18.49 18.48 -6.88
CA TYR A 187 -18.53 17.66 -5.67
C TYR A 187 -17.30 18.01 -4.84
N ASP A 188 -17.49 18.31 -3.56
CA ASP A 188 -16.42 18.60 -2.63
C ASP A 188 -16.51 17.57 -1.50
N ALA A 189 -15.57 16.62 -1.47
CA ALA A 189 -15.55 15.56 -0.47
C ALA A 189 -14.93 16.00 0.87
N GLY A 190 -14.71 17.30 1.09
CA GLY A 190 -14.03 17.83 2.26
C GLY A 190 -12.50 17.77 2.12
N ASP A 191 -11.84 16.97 2.96
CA ASP A 191 -10.41 17.17 3.28
C ASP A 191 -9.40 16.88 2.16
N PHE A 192 -9.75 16.09 1.14
CA PHE A 192 -8.73 15.54 0.24
C PHE A 192 -9.01 15.69 -1.27
N ASN A 193 -10.28 15.69 -1.70
CA ASN A 193 -10.60 15.63 -3.14
C ASN A 193 -11.89 16.39 -3.48
N GLY A 194 -11.80 17.28 -4.47
CA GLY A 194 -12.96 17.90 -5.10
C GLY A 194 -13.00 17.63 -6.60
N LEU A 195 -14.19 17.62 -7.18
CA LEU A 195 -14.43 17.56 -8.62
C LEU A 195 -15.11 18.86 -9.04
N THR A 196 -14.59 19.53 -10.06
CA THR A 196 -15.25 20.69 -10.67
C THR A 196 -15.36 20.51 -12.18
N ILE A 197 -16.57 20.67 -12.72
CA ILE A 197 -16.82 20.51 -14.16
C ILE A 197 -15.93 21.44 -14.97
N GLN A 198 -15.33 20.93 -16.04
CA GLN A 198 -14.49 21.70 -16.95
C GLN A 198 -15.10 21.80 -18.33
N ASN A 199 -15.48 20.67 -18.91
CA ASN A 199 -16.09 20.65 -20.23
C ASN A 199 -17.06 19.48 -20.41
N ILE A 200 -17.87 19.61 -21.45
CA ILE A 200 -18.73 18.55 -21.97
C ILE A 200 -18.44 18.44 -23.47
N ALA A 201 -18.08 17.24 -23.91
CA ALA A 201 -17.82 16.94 -25.31
C ALA A 201 -18.78 15.86 -25.83
N ASN A 202 -18.95 15.80 -27.15
CA ASN A 202 -19.59 14.64 -27.77
C ASN A 202 -18.64 13.43 -27.68
N SER A 203 -19.22 12.25 -27.54
CA SER A 203 -18.51 10.97 -27.51
C SER A 203 -19.22 9.99 -28.43
N ASN A 204 -18.49 8.98 -28.89
CA ASN A 204 -19.00 7.84 -29.65
C ASN A 204 -18.54 6.50 -29.05
N VAL A 205 -18.13 6.50 -27.78
CA VAL A 205 -17.70 5.31 -27.06
C VAL A 205 -18.85 4.32 -26.99
N LYS A 206 -18.55 3.07 -27.32
CA LYS A 206 -19.46 1.95 -27.19
C LYS A 206 -18.73 0.83 -26.46
N VAL A 207 -19.41 0.20 -25.51
CA VAL A 207 -18.87 -0.97 -24.82
C VAL A 207 -19.93 -2.05 -24.70
N THR A 208 -19.52 -3.30 -24.66
CA THR A 208 -20.38 -4.43 -24.29
C THR A 208 -20.12 -4.84 -22.85
N PHE A 209 -21.19 -5.18 -22.15
CA PHE A 209 -21.13 -5.70 -20.79
C PHE A 209 -22.25 -6.71 -20.58
N ASP A 210 -21.88 -7.93 -20.20
CA ASP A 210 -22.81 -8.97 -19.76
C ASP A 210 -22.65 -9.15 -18.24
N GLU A 211 -23.49 -8.43 -17.49
CA GLU A 211 -23.44 -8.40 -16.03
C GLU A 211 -23.44 -9.80 -15.41
N LYS A 212 -24.25 -10.73 -15.95
CA LYS A 212 -24.37 -12.07 -15.38
C LYS A 212 -23.09 -12.88 -15.62
N LYS A 213 -22.59 -12.85 -16.86
CA LYS A 213 -21.35 -13.54 -17.22
C LYS A 213 -20.15 -12.99 -16.46
N GLU A 214 -20.06 -11.67 -16.31
CA GLU A 214 -18.94 -11.04 -15.61
C GLU A 214 -19.00 -11.30 -14.10
N ILE A 215 -20.18 -11.34 -13.47
CA ILE A 215 -20.33 -11.74 -12.07
C ILE A 215 -19.92 -13.22 -11.87
N GLU A 216 -20.29 -14.10 -12.79
CA GLU A 216 -19.86 -15.51 -12.77
C GLU A 216 -18.34 -15.62 -12.92
N SER A 217 -17.75 -14.90 -13.87
CA SER A 217 -16.30 -14.84 -14.08
C SER A 217 -15.57 -14.33 -12.83
N PHE A 218 -16.07 -13.25 -12.21
CA PHE A 218 -15.55 -12.72 -10.96
C PHE A 218 -15.60 -13.77 -9.83
N THR A 219 -16.73 -14.47 -9.70
CA THR A 219 -16.93 -15.48 -8.64
C THR A 219 -15.93 -16.64 -8.79
N ASN A 220 -15.73 -17.10 -10.02
CA ASN A 220 -14.76 -18.16 -10.33
C ASN A 220 -13.32 -17.72 -10.09
N GLU A 221 -12.96 -16.50 -10.53
CA GLU A 221 -11.63 -15.95 -10.32
C GLU A 221 -11.33 -15.72 -8.83
N LEU A 222 -12.32 -15.23 -8.07
CA LEU A 222 -12.18 -15.06 -6.63
C LEU A 222 -12.00 -16.42 -5.93
N ALA A 223 -12.74 -17.45 -6.33
CA ALA A 223 -12.57 -18.80 -5.79
C ALA A 223 -11.17 -19.36 -6.09
N LYS A 224 -10.65 -19.11 -7.30
CA LYS A 224 -9.29 -19.47 -7.69
C LYS A 224 -8.25 -18.75 -6.84
N LYS A 225 -8.38 -17.42 -6.64
CA LYS A 225 -7.47 -16.64 -5.79
C LYS A 225 -7.51 -17.05 -4.33
N LYS A 226 -8.70 -17.42 -3.81
CA LYS A 226 -8.84 -18.01 -2.47
C LYS A 226 -8.08 -19.32 -2.37
N GLN A 227 -8.24 -20.21 -3.34
CA GLN A 227 -7.51 -21.47 -3.38
C GLN A 227 -6.00 -21.26 -3.55
N GLU A 228 -5.57 -20.30 -4.37
CA GLU A 228 -4.14 -19.94 -4.51
C GLU A 228 -3.57 -19.47 -3.18
N TYR A 229 -4.28 -18.59 -2.46
CA TYR A 229 -3.89 -18.14 -1.12
C TYR A 229 -3.85 -19.29 -0.11
N ASP A 230 -4.89 -20.14 -0.08
CA ASP A 230 -4.96 -21.29 0.82
C ASP A 230 -3.84 -22.30 0.53
N ASN A 231 -3.53 -22.53 -0.75
CA ASN A 231 -2.40 -23.36 -1.17
C ASN A 231 -1.08 -22.76 -0.71
N MET A 232 -0.87 -21.46 -0.92
CA MET A 232 0.33 -20.75 -0.44
C MET A 232 0.47 -20.86 1.08
N MET A 233 -0.60 -20.63 1.84
CA MET A 233 -0.58 -20.75 3.29
C MET A 233 -0.37 -22.21 3.75
N SER A 234 -0.98 -23.17 3.06
CA SER A 234 -0.78 -24.58 3.32
C SER A 234 0.64 -25.05 2.97
N SER A 235 1.29 -24.46 1.95
CA SER A 235 2.69 -24.71 1.63
C SER A 235 3.62 -24.09 2.67
N VAL A 236 3.24 -22.97 3.30
CA VAL A 236 3.96 -22.44 4.47
C VAL A 236 3.82 -23.41 5.64
N ASP A 237 2.61 -23.88 5.96
CA ASP A 237 2.38 -24.85 7.04
C ASP A 237 3.01 -26.22 6.78
N THR A 238 3.07 -26.68 5.53
CA THR A 238 3.68 -27.97 5.16
C THR A 238 5.18 -27.90 4.91
N ALA A 239 5.75 -26.77 4.48
CA ALA A 239 7.20 -26.55 4.45
C ALA A 239 7.79 -26.35 5.86
N TYR A 240 6.98 -25.89 6.82
CA TYR A 240 7.33 -25.94 8.24
C TYR A 240 7.28 -27.37 8.82
N ALA A 241 6.49 -28.27 8.22
CA ALA A 241 6.33 -29.65 8.70
C ALA A 241 7.23 -30.68 7.97
N ALA A 242 7.60 -30.42 6.72
CA ALA A 242 8.50 -31.24 5.93
C ALA A 242 9.87 -30.57 5.91
N GLU A 243 10.71 -30.95 6.89
CA GLU A 243 12.14 -30.65 7.00
C GLU A 243 12.50 -29.24 6.53
N ALA A 244 12.66 -28.33 7.51
CA ALA A 244 13.52 -27.16 7.34
C ALA A 244 14.79 -27.61 6.63
N VAL A 245 14.85 -27.42 5.31
CA VAL A 245 16.08 -27.45 4.55
C VAL A 245 16.78 -26.22 5.07
N ALA A 246 17.54 -26.42 6.15
CA ALA A 246 18.39 -25.41 6.74
C ALA A 246 19.07 -24.73 5.57
N TYR A 247 18.86 -23.42 5.42
CA TYR A 247 19.47 -22.63 4.38
C TYR A 247 20.97 -22.86 4.51
N SER A 248 21.52 -23.75 3.68
CA SER A 248 22.95 -24.00 3.65
C SER A 248 23.54 -22.74 3.03
N PRO A 249 24.41 -22.00 3.75
CA PRO A 249 25.08 -20.85 3.16
C PRO A 249 25.71 -21.31 1.86
N ASP A 250 25.33 -20.69 0.74
CA ASP A 250 25.88 -20.99 -0.56
C ASP A 250 26.44 -19.73 -1.19
N ASN A 251 27.13 -19.92 -2.31
CA ASN A 251 27.74 -18.82 -3.05
C ASN A 251 26.76 -18.13 -4.02
N ARG A 252 25.43 -18.19 -3.82
CA ARG A 252 24.47 -17.62 -4.79
C ARG A 252 24.67 -16.12 -5.05
N TYR A 253 25.10 -15.34 -4.06
CA TYR A 253 25.39 -13.91 -4.24
C TYR A 253 26.69 -13.64 -5.02
N GLU A 254 27.51 -14.67 -5.26
CA GLU A 254 28.65 -14.62 -6.19
C GLU A 254 28.23 -14.91 -7.63
N ASP A 255 26.98 -15.30 -7.88
CA ASP A 255 26.49 -15.55 -9.23
C ASP A 255 26.51 -14.25 -10.04
N PRO A 256 27.22 -14.22 -11.19
CA PRO A 256 27.23 -13.04 -12.06
C PRO A 256 25.84 -12.56 -12.50
N ILE A 257 24.86 -13.46 -12.58
CA ILE A 257 23.47 -13.12 -12.92
C ILE A 257 22.78 -12.35 -11.80
N ILE A 258 23.01 -12.72 -10.54
CA ILE A 258 22.48 -12.03 -9.35
C ILE A 258 23.25 -10.73 -9.12
N ASN A 259 24.57 -10.81 -9.20
CA ASN A 259 25.50 -9.74 -8.92
C ASN A 259 25.89 -8.96 -10.19
N TYR A 260 24.91 -8.71 -11.06
CA TYR A 260 25.17 -8.12 -12.38
C TYR A 260 25.63 -6.66 -12.30
N TYR A 261 25.32 -5.95 -11.22
CA TYR A 261 25.72 -4.56 -11.00
C TYR A 261 27.25 -4.40 -10.96
N ASN A 262 27.99 -5.43 -10.50
CA ASN A 262 29.45 -5.44 -10.53
C ASN A 262 30.05 -5.42 -11.94
N TYR A 263 29.23 -5.66 -12.97
CA TYR A 263 29.64 -5.61 -14.38
C TYR A 263 29.31 -4.26 -15.05
N GLN A 264 28.70 -3.31 -14.33
CA GLN A 264 28.47 -1.92 -14.80
C GLN A 264 29.72 -1.06 -14.60
N THR A 265 30.81 -1.42 -15.29
CA THR A 265 32.15 -0.83 -15.10
C THR A 265 32.54 0.16 -16.19
N SER A 266 31.61 0.58 -17.04
CA SER A 266 31.87 1.57 -18.09
C SER A 266 32.00 2.98 -17.50
N GLU A 267 32.83 3.82 -18.13
CA GLU A 267 32.85 5.27 -17.89
C GLU A 267 31.65 5.99 -18.56
N SER A 268 30.86 5.28 -19.37
CA SER A 268 29.63 5.79 -19.99
C SER A 268 28.40 5.36 -19.19
N ASP A 269 27.72 6.35 -18.61
CA ASP A 269 26.44 6.14 -17.92
C ASP A 269 25.40 5.46 -18.81
N ASN A 270 25.38 5.79 -20.11
CA ASN A 270 24.47 5.19 -21.08
C ASN A 270 24.78 3.69 -21.30
N VAL A 271 26.07 3.30 -21.33
CA VAL A 271 26.47 1.89 -21.42
C VAL A 271 26.06 1.14 -20.17
N ASN A 272 26.31 1.71 -18.98
CA ASN A 272 25.91 1.09 -17.71
C ASN A 272 24.39 0.95 -17.59
N SER A 273 23.62 1.96 -18.00
CA SER A 273 22.16 1.94 -17.98
C SER A 273 21.58 0.86 -18.92
N LEU A 274 22.08 0.80 -20.16
CA LEU A 274 21.66 -0.22 -21.13
C LEU A 274 22.11 -1.63 -20.71
N PHE A 275 23.30 -1.75 -20.10
CA PHE A 275 23.77 -3.01 -19.53
C PHE A 275 22.83 -3.50 -18.42
N GLY A 276 22.58 -2.66 -17.42
CA GLY A 276 21.75 -3.00 -16.26
C GLY A 276 20.32 -3.37 -16.65
N THR A 277 19.73 -2.65 -17.63
CA THR A 277 18.39 -2.95 -18.14
C THR A 277 18.28 -4.34 -18.76
N VAL A 278 19.30 -4.77 -19.52
CA VAL A 278 19.27 -6.11 -20.13
C VAL A 278 19.68 -7.18 -19.12
N ALA A 279 20.62 -6.89 -18.23
CA ALA A 279 21.04 -7.81 -17.18
C ALA A 279 19.92 -8.13 -16.18
N SER A 280 19.07 -7.16 -15.83
CA SER A 280 17.89 -7.41 -15.00
C SER A 280 16.86 -8.31 -15.68
N LEU A 281 16.64 -8.15 -16.99
CA LEU A 281 15.80 -9.07 -17.77
C LEU A 281 16.38 -10.49 -17.79
N ASN A 282 17.69 -10.62 -17.88
CA ASN A 282 18.37 -11.92 -17.80
C ASN A 282 18.19 -12.56 -16.42
N TYR A 283 18.30 -11.78 -15.33
CA TYR A 283 18.00 -12.25 -13.98
C TYR A 283 16.59 -12.82 -13.87
N SER A 284 15.57 -12.07 -14.31
CA SER A 284 14.19 -12.53 -14.28
C SER A 284 13.98 -13.80 -15.09
N LEU A 285 14.65 -13.96 -16.24
CA LEU A 285 14.53 -15.18 -17.05
C LEU A 285 15.19 -16.41 -16.40
N ILE A 286 16.30 -16.22 -15.69
CA ILE A 286 17.13 -17.31 -15.15
C ILE A 286 16.66 -17.76 -13.77
N TYR A 287 16.08 -16.84 -12.99
CA TYR A 287 15.58 -17.09 -11.63
C TYR A 287 14.06 -17.01 -11.52
N ASN A 288 13.33 -17.06 -12.65
CA ASN A 288 11.88 -17.18 -12.57
C ASN A 288 11.54 -18.49 -11.87
N ASP A 289 10.79 -18.37 -10.79
CA ASP A 289 10.24 -19.47 -10.00
C ASP A 289 8.77 -19.10 -9.81
N SER A 290 7.92 -19.64 -10.68
CA SER A 290 6.52 -19.22 -10.77
C SER A 290 5.62 -19.97 -9.80
N ASP A 291 6.07 -21.12 -9.29
CA ASP A 291 5.37 -21.94 -8.30
C ASP A 291 5.98 -21.85 -6.89
N TYR A 292 7.05 -21.06 -6.73
CA TYR A 292 7.75 -20.78 -5.47
C TYR A 292 8.32 -22.04 -4.81
N ASP A 293 8.71 -23.04 -5.62
CA ASP A 293 9.27 -24.30 -5.12
C ASP A 293 10.77 -24.20 -4.75
N GLY A 294 11.36 -23.02 -4.95
CA GLY A 294 12.77 -22.73 -4.68
C GLY A 294 13.72 -23.12 -5.83
N ASN A 295 13.19 -23.64 -6.94
CA ASN A 295 13.93 -23.98 -8.14
C ASN A 295 13.47 -23.13 -9.33
N PRO A 296 14.40 -22.65 -10.18
CA PRO A 296 13.98 -21.96 -11.38
C PRO A 296 13.18 -22.83 -12.35
N ASP A 297 12.09 -22.29 -12.90
CA ASP A 297 11.21 -22.95 -13.88
C ASP A 297 11.97 -23.48 -15.11
N ILE A 298 13.05 -22.79 -15.49
CA ILE A 298 13.86 -23.08 -16.67
C ILE A 298 15.26 -23.50 -16.24
N GLU A 299 15.69 -24.65 -16.74
CA GLU A 299 17.04 -25.16 -16.54
C GLU A 299 18.10 -24.11 -16.94
N ARG A 300 19.00 -23.80 -16.00
CA ARG A 300 19.93 -22.66 -16.07
C ARG A 300 20.71 -22.58 -17.37
N SER A 301 21.22 -23.70 -17.91
CA SER A 301 22.03 -23.64 -19.14
C SER A 301 21.21 -23.20 -20.36
N LYS A 302 19.95 -23.63 -20.44
CA LYS A 302 18.98 -23.20 -21.47
C LYS A 302 18.57 -21.75 -21.28
N ALA A 303 18.31 -21.33 -20.04
CA ALA A 303 17.99 -19.95 -19.72
C ALA A 303 19.14 -19.00 -20.10
N LEU A 304 20.39 -19.35 -19.74
CA LEU A 304 21.60 -18.60 -20.09
C LEU A 304 21.83 -18.52 -21.60
N ALA A 305 21.65 -19.63 -22.34
CA ALA A 305 21.77 -19.62 -23.79
C ALA A 305 20.74 -18.70 -24.46
N THR A 306 19.50 -18.73 -23.96
CA THR A 306 18.39 -17.88 -24.42
C THR A 306 18.67 -16.41 -24.09
N ALA A 307 19.07 -16.11 -22.85
CA ALA A 307 19.47 -14.78 -22.39
C ALA A 307 20.58 -14.18 -23.26
N GLN A 308 21.63 -14.97 -23.54
CA GLN A 308 22.74 -14.53 -24.39
C GLN A 308 22.30 -14.28 -25.83
N GLY A 309 21.45 -15.15 -26.39
CA GLY A 309 20.87 -14.98 -27.72
C GLY A 309 20.05 -13.69 -27.84
N SER A 310 19.15 -13.46 -26.88
CA SER A 310 18.29 -12.26 -26.80
C SER A 310 19.10 -10.99 -26.58
N THR A 311 20.10 -11.02 -25.68
CA THR A 311 21.00 -9.88 -25.42
C THR A 311 21.72 -9.44 -26.70
N ASN A 312 22.25 -10.39 -27.48
CA ASN A 312 22.91 -10.08 -28.75
C ASN A 312 21.97 -9.40 -29.76
N GLN A 313 20.67 -9.75 -29.75
CA GLN A 313 19.67 -9.08 -30.61
C GLN A 313 19.34 -7.68 -30.08
N LEU A 314 19.16 -7.53 -28.76
CA LEU A 314 18.88 -6.24 -28.13
C LEU A 314 20.01 -5.23 -28.38
N VAL A 315 21.27 -5.63 -28.21
CA VAL A 315 22.42 -4.77 -28.49
C VAL A 315 22.46 -4.33 -29.97
N LYS A 316 22.07 -5.20 -30.91
CA LYS A 316 21.91 -4.81 -32.33
C LYS A 316 20.79 -3.79 -32.52
N GLN A 317 19.68 -3.94 -31.82
CA GLN A 317 18.56 -2.99 -31.85
C GLN A 317 18.95 -1.65 -31.23
N PHE A 318 19.75 -1.62 -30.16
CA PHE A 318 20.25 -0.37 -29.57
C PHE A 318 21.04 0.44 -30.60
N LYS A 319 21.90 -0.21 -31.39
CA LYS A 319 22.60 0.43 -32.51
C LYS A 319 21.64 0.92 -33.59
N LYS A 320 20.69 0.06 -34.02
CA LYS A 320 19.75 0.36 -35.12
C LYS A 320 18.85 1.55 -34.78
N ASN A 321 18.39 1.62 -33.54
CA ASN A 321 17.49 2.66 -33.04
C ASN A 321 18.24 3.86 -32.42
N LYS A 322 19.57 3.92 -32.57
CA LYS A 322 20.42 5.02 -32.09
C LYS A 322 20.36 5.25 -30.57
N LEU A 323 20.09 4.20 -29.80
CA LEU A 323 20.20 4.20 -28.34
C LEU A 323 21.66 4.04 -27.88
N ALA A 324 22.51 3.48 -28.73
CA ALA A 324 23.94 3.37 -28.51
C ALA A 324 24.71 3.60 -29.81
N ASN A 325 25.85 4.29 -29.72
CA ASN A 325 26.77 4.52 -30.83
C ASN A 325 27.70 3.30 -31.05
N LYS A 326 28.55 3.35 -32.08
CA LYS A 326 29.42 2.21 -32.45
C LYS A 326 30.43 1.84 -31.35
N SER A 327 30.93 2.82 -30.59
CA SER A 327 31.86 2.60 -29.49
C SER A 327 31.15 1.95 -28.30
N GLU A 328 30.01 2.51 -27.90
CA GLU A 328 29.19 1.99 -26.80
C GLU A 328 28.70 0.56 -27.07
N VAL A 329 28.31 0.25 -28.32
CA VAL A 329 27.95 -1.11 -28.72
C VAL A 329 29.12 -2.08 -28.59
N LYS A 330 30.35 -1.64 -28.88
CA LYS A 330 31.55 -2.48 -28.72
C LYS A 330 31.79 -2.76 -27.23
N GLU A 331 31.61 -1.76 -26.39
CA GLU A 331 31.76 -1.85 -24.95
C GLU A 331 30.70 -2.75 -24.30
N LEU A 332 29.42 -2.56 -24.65
CA LEU A 332 28.31 -3.45 -24.25
C LEU A 332 28.59 -4.91 -24.62
N ASN A 333 29.04 -5.17 -25.85
CA ASN A 333 29.39 -6.54 -26.26
C ASN A 333 30.53 -7.13 -25.42
N ASN A 334 31.52 -6.33 -25.03
CA ASN A 334 32.60 -6.79 -24.17
C ASN A 334 32.11 -7.06 -22.74
N LEU A 335 31.31 -6.17 -22.17
CA LEU A 335 30.73 -6.35 -20.83
C LEU A 335 29.84 -7.59 -20.77
N PHE A 336 28.91 -7.74 -21.72
CA PHE A 336 28.05 -8.93 -21.78
C PHE A 336 28.83 -10.22 -22.06
N LYS A 337 29.92 -10.14 -22.82
CA LYS A 337 30.80 -11.30 -23.00
C LYS A 337 31.36 -11.76 -21.67
N THR A 338 31.96 -10.87 -20.88
CA THR A 338 32.52 -11.21 -19.56
C THR A 338 31.42 -11.71 -18.62
N TYR A 339 30.30 -10.98 -18.54
CA TYR A 339 29.11 -11.35 -17.75
C TYR A 339 28.61 -12.77 -18.04
N PHE A 340 28.40 -13.13 -19.32
CA PHE A 340 27.93 -14.47 -19.67
C PHE A 340 29.02 -15.54 -19.57
N ASP A 341 30.28 -15.20 -19.86
CA ASP A 341 31.40 -16.14 -19.73
C ASP A 341 31.61 -16.51 -18.26
N ASP A 342 31.42 -15.58 -17.33
CA ASP A 342 31.48 -15.86 -15.88
C ASP A 342 30.22 -16.57 -15.38
N ALA A 343 29.03 -16.15 -15.81
CA ALA A 343 27.76 -16.80 -15.43
C ALA A 343 27.71 -18.30 -15.82
N LYS A 344 28.39 -18.68 -16.91
CA LYS A 344 28.54 -20.08 -17.36
C LYS A 344 29.54 -20.88 -16.53
N LYS A 345 30.56 -20.23 -15.97
CA LYS A 345 31.54 -20.88 -15.08
C LYS A 345 31.00 -21.03 -13.67
N PHE A 346 30.09 -20.15 -13.27
CA PHE A 346 29.46 -20.19 -11.97
C PHE A 346 28.76 -21.53 -11.73
N LYS A 347 29.01 -22.09 -10.56
CA LYS A 347 28.34 -23.27 -10.04
C LYS A 347 27.88 -22.93 -8.64
N LEU A 348 26.60 -23.19 -8.38
CA LEU A 348 26.08 -23.13 -7.03
C LEU A 348 26.75 -24.21 -6.21
N THR A 349 27.41 -23.83 -5.13
CA THR A 349 28.07 -24.73 -4.19
C THR A 349 27.75 -24.27 -2.79
N GLU A 350 27.43 -25.22 -1.91
CA GLU A 350 27.38 -24.97 -0.48
C GLU A 350 28.75 -24.52 0.00
N VAL A 351 28.77 -23.43 0.77
CA VAL A 351 29.97 -22.90 1.41
C VAL A 351 30.08 -23.61 2.75
N SER A 352 31.10 -24.47 2.88
CA SER A 352 31.51 -24.98 4.20
C SER A 352 32.07 -23.80 5.00
N THR A 353 31.41 -23.43 6.08
CA THR A 353 31.86 -22.33 6.93
C THR A 353 32.34 -22.85 8.29
N ASP A 354 33.66 -23.00 8.41
CA ASP A 354 34.37 -23.03 9.69
C ASP A 354 34.63 -21.55 10.07
N TYR A 355 33.80 -20.97 10.94
CA TYR A 355 33.70 -19.51 11.17
C TYR A 355 34.48 -19.00 12.40
N ASP A 356 35.61 -19.62 12.78
CA ASP A 356 36.32 -19.26 14.03
C ASP A 356 37.57 -18.34 13.88
N GLU A 357 37.97 -17.91 12.68
CA GLU A 357 39.20 -17.07 12.53
C GLU A 357 39.08 -15.76 11.72
N ALA A 358 37.86 -15.32 11.35
CA ALA A 358 37.68 -14.06 10.60
C ALA A 358 36.73 -13.02 11.25
N ALA A 359 36.10 -13.32 12.39
CA ALA A 359 35.13 -12.44 13.04
C ALA A 359 35.77 -11.34 13.95
N VAL A 360 36.96 -10.86 13.60
CA VAL A 360 37.57 -9.66 14.24
C VAL A 360 37.33 -8.39 13.43
N ALA A 361 36.61 -8.48 12.31
CA ALA A 361 36.20 -7.30 11.59
C ALA A 361 34.87 -7.54 10.89
N VAL A 362 33.92 -6.66 11.22
CA VAL A 362 32.66 -6.44 10.50
C VAL A 362 31.58 -7.47 10.83
N ASP A 363 30.87 -7.12 11.89
CA ASP A 363 29.41 -7.03 11.97
C ASP A 363 28.58 -8.03 11.15
N SER A 364 27.64 -8.66 11.85
CA SER A 364 26.54 -9.50 11.35
C SER A 364 26.90 -10.92 10.90
N ALA A 365 26.47 -11.91 11.70
CA ALA A 365 25.67 -13.04 11.21
C ALA A 365 25.36 -13.98 12.39
N VAL A 366 24.23 -13.71 13.03
CA VAL A 366 23.49 -14.66 13.84
C VAL A 366 23.03 -15.81 12.93
N ALA A 367 23.23 -17.03 13.40
CA ALA A 367 22.71 -18.25 12.81
C ALA A 367 21.18 -18.31 12.90
N THR A 368 20.56 -18.92 11.90
CA THR A 368 19.13 -19.23 11.88
C THR A 368 18.75 -20.22 12.97
N THR A 369 17.87 -19.81 13.88
CA THR A 369 16.93 -20.69 14.60
C THR A 369 15.53 -20.18 14.36
N GLU A 370 14.48 -20.92 14.68
CA GLU A 370 13.10 -20.46 14.51
C GLU A 370 12.85 -19.16 15.28
N VAL A 371 12.99 -18.03 14.59
CA VAL A 371 12.94 -16.73 15.22
C VAL A 371 11.48 -16.37 15.46
N SER A 372 10.92 -16.81 16.59
CA SER A 372 9.91 -16.04 17.31
C SER A 372 10.24 -14.55 17.12
N LEU A 373 9.28 -13.63 16.91
CA LEU A 373 9.60 -12.20 16.79
C LEU A 373 10.54 -11.73 17.93
N ALA A 374 10.57 -12.44 19.07
CA ALA A 374 11.49 -12.27 20.20
C ALA A 374 12.98 -12.67 19.97
N GLU A 375 13.34 -13.42 18.93
CA GLU A 375 14.73 -13.77 18.56
C GLU A 375 15.34 -12.75 17.58
N TYR A 376 14.52 -11.89 16.94
CA TYR A 376 14.99 -10.77 16.08
C TYR A 376 15.35 -9.52 16.91
N TYR A 377 14.81 -9.44 18.12
CA TYR A 377 15.26 -8.50 19.13
C TYR A 377 16.30 -9.21 19.98
N ASP A 378 17.45 -8.55 20.24
CA ASP A 378 18.34 -9.01 21.29
C ASP A 378 17.51 -9.27 22.55
N PRO A 379 17.58 -10.46 23.18
CA PRO A 379 16.88 -10.69 24.43
C PRO A 379 17.31 -9.58 25.37
N TYR A 380 16.32 -8.84 25.89
CA TYR A 380 16.59 -7.69 26.74
C TYR A 380 17.56 -8.09 27.85
N THR A 381 18.81 -7.67 27.67
CA THR A 381 19.89 -7.97 28.59
C THR A 381 20.03 -6.75 29.47
N SER A 382 19.42 -6.85 30.65
CA SER A 382 19.31 -5.71 31.54
C SER A 382 20.67 -5.22 32.00
N ALA A 383 21.00 -3.99 31.62
CA ALA A 383 22.16 -3.26 32.09
C ALA A 383 21.82 -2.34 33.28
N TYR A 384 20.59 -2.38 33.83
CA TYR A 384 20.09 -1.42 34.83
C TYR A 384 21.04 -1.18 36.02
N LYS A 385 21.80 -2.18 36.45
CA LYS A 385 22.74 -2.02 37.58
C LYS A 385 23.88 -1.06 37.26
N THR A 386 24.29 -1.00 35.99
CA THR A 386 25.40 -0.20 35.45
C THR A 386 24.93 0.99 34.61
N THR A 387 23.64 1.09 34.29
CA THR A 387 23.05 2.22 33.56
C THR A 387 23.32 3.53 34.29
N ASP A 388 23.90 4.48 33.56
CA ASP A 388 24.10 5.84 34.03
C ASP A 388 22.79 6.62 33.87
N ILE A 389 22.18 6.97 35.00
CA ILE A 389 20.96 7.79 35.06
C ILE A 389 21.25 9.24 35.49
N SER A 390 22.52 9.66 35.49
CA SER A 390 22.90 11.05 35.75
C SER A 390 22.56 11.99 34.59
N LYS A 391 22.46 11.43 33.37
CA LYS A 391 21.98 12.11 32.17
C LYS A 391 20.56 11.66 31.88
N ILE A 392 19.63 12.58 32.03
CA ILE A 392 18.20 12.36 31.80
C ILE A 392 17.89 12.89 30.40
N ASP A 393 17.60 11.99 29.47
CA ASP A 393 17.12 12.30 28.14
C ASP A 393 15.74 11.64 27.98
N LEU A 394 14.70 12.45 27.90
CA LEU A 394 13.30 11.99 27.87
C LEU A 394 12.73 12.30 26.50
N ALA A 395 12.11 11.30 25.87
CA ALA A 395 11.42 11.51 24.61
C ALA A 395 10.27 12.51 24.77
N ILE A 396 9.55 12.51 25.91
CA ILE A 396 8.49 13.49 26.19
C ILE A 396 8.94 14.95 26.23
N ASP A 397 10.24 15.21 26.39
CA ASP A 397 10.83 16.55 26.36
C ASP A 397 11.22 16.98 24.92
N ASN A 398 11.11 16.09 23.93
CA ASN A 398 11.41 16.37 22.53
C ASN A 398 10.28 17.19 21.86
N PRO A 399 10.56 18.39 21.30
CA PRO A 399 9.56 19.21 20.64
C PRO A 399 8.98 18.59 19.35
N ASP A 400 9.67 17.65 18.71
CA ASP A 400 9.29 17.12 17.40
C ASP A 400 8.22 16.00 17.48
N ILE A 401 7.86 15.57 18.70
CA ILE A 401 6.92 14.46 18.92
C ILE A 401 5.57 14.90 19.54
N GLN A 402 5.24 16.18 19.48
CA GLN A 402 4.04 16.74 20.15
C GLN A 402 2.73 16.06 19.72
N ASP A 403 2.65 15.54 18.50
CA ASP A 403 1.48 14.77 18.05
C ASP A 403 1.31 13.44 18.78
N PHE A 404 2.41 12.80 19.21
CA PHE A 404 2.37 11.57 20.01
C PHE A 404 1.96 11.84 21.46
N MET A 405 2.09 13.07 21.96
CA MET A 405 1.59 13.45 23.29
C MET A 405 0.06 13.43 23.40
N LYS A 406 -0.67 13.24 22.29
CA LYS A 406 -2.13 13.04 22.29
C LYS A 406 -2.54 11.70 22.91
N VAL A 407 -1.68 10.68 22.84
CA VAL A 407 -1.95 9.34 23.40
C VAL A 407 -1.35 9.14 24.79
N ALA A 408 -0.50 10.05 25.26
CA ALA A 408 0.09 10.01 26.59
C ALA A 408 -0.92 10.47 27.67
N PRO A 409 -0.90 9.89 28.89
CA PRO A 409 -1.69 10.35 30.01
C PRO A 409 -1.45 11.83 30.36
N GLU A 410 -2.47 12.47 30.93
CA GLU A 410 -2.40 13.90 31.28
C GLU A 410 -1.29 14.22 32.29
N HIS A 411 -0.94 13.27 33.17
CA HIS A 411 0.16 13.45 34.12
C HIS A 411 1.54 13.58 33.44
N CYS A 412 1.72 13.03 32.22
CA CYS A 412 2.96 13.13 31.44
C CYS A 412 3.18 14.51 30.83
N LYS A 413 2.12 15.31 30.65
CA LYS A 413 2.24 16.69 30.15
C LYS A 413 2.80 17.58 31.26
N ASN A 414 3.83 18.38 30.95
CA ASN A 414 4.51 19.25 31.91
C ASN A 414 5.00 18.52 33.17
N LEU A 415 5.47 17.28 33.02
CA LEU A 415 5.85 16.39 34.13
C LEU A 415 6.82 17.06 35.12
N LYS A 416 7.82 17.79 34.62
CA LYS A 416 8.84 18.45 35.45
C LYS A 416 8.24 19.42 36.47
N ALA A 417 7.15 20.11 36.12
CA ALA A 417 6.46 21.03 37.01
C ALA A 417 5.60 20.32 38.07
N LYS A 418 5.33 19.02 37.88
CA LYS A 418 4.50 18.18 38.76
C LYS A 418 5.33 17.38 39.76
N ILE A 419 6.66 17.31 39.61
CA ILE A 419 7.55 16.63 40.55
C ILE A 419 7.57 17.37 41.90
N PRO A 420 7.30 16.71 43.03
CA PRO A 420 7.37 17.34 44.35
C PRO A 420 8.76 17.84 44.69
N THR A 421 8.84 18.93 45.45
CA THR A 421 10.11 19.39 46.02
C THR A 421 10.49 18.50 47.21
N PHE A 422 11.55 17.72 47.03
CA PHE A 422 12.15 16.88 48.07
C PHE A 422 13.28 17.61 48.80
N THR A 423 13.56 17.21 50.04
CA THR A 423 14.71 17.73 50.79
C THR A 423 16.03 17.23 50.20
N ASP A 424 16.04 15.98 49.72
CA ASP A 424 17.12 15.39 48.93
C ASP A 424 16.93 15.77 47.45
N LYS A 425 17.82 16.60 46.92
CA LYS A 425 17.76 17.04 45.51
C LYS A 425 17.96 15.89 44.53
N ASP A 426 18.75 14.88 44.91
CA ASP A 426 18.97 13.72 44.06
C ASP A 426 17.68 12.89 43.95
N LEU A 427 16.87 12.84 45.02
CA LEU A 427 15.58 12.16 45.00
C LEU A 427 14.63 12.78 43.97
N GLY A 428 14.58 14.11 43.87
CA GLY A 428 13.75 14.78 42.86
C GLY A 428 14.12 14.42 41.42
N ASN A 429 15.42 14.35 41.13
CA ASN A 429 15.91 13.94 39.81
C ASN A 429 15.62 12.46 39.53
N LEU A 430 15.76 11.58 40.53
CA LEU A 430 15.41 10.16 40.41
C LEU A 430 13.91 9.95 40.13
N VAL A 431 13.06 10.71 40.82
CA VAL A 431 11.60 10.66 40.63
C VAL A 431 11.19 11.23 39.28
N TYR A 432 11.84 12.33 38.84
CA TYR A 432 11.64 12.88 37.50
C TYR A 432 12.05 11.88 36.40
N ASN A 433 13.23 11.27 36.53
CA ASN A 433 13.71 10.27 35.58
C ASN A 433 12.78 9.04 35.56
N TYR A 434 12.37 8.54 36.72
CA TYR A 434 11.44 7.42 36.82
C TYR A 434 10.11 7.71 36.12
N ALA A 435 9.43 8.80 36.48
CA ALA A 435 8.13 9.14 35.91
C ALA A 435 8.25 9.52 34.42
N GLY A 436 9.35 10.17 34.02
CA GLY A 436 9.61 10.57 32.65
C GLY A 436 9.80 9.39 31.72
N GLN A 437 10.62 8.42 32.12
CA GLN A 437 10.85 7.21 31.35
C GLN A 437 9.59 6.33 31.29
N VAL A 438 8.76 6.31 32.34
CA VAL A 438 7.43 5.67 32.29
C VAL A 438 6.52 6.39 31.28
N CYS A 439 6.57 7.72 31.21
CA CYS A 439 5.84 8.51 30.22
C CYS A 439 6.34 8.27 28.78
N ASP A 440 7.64 8.10 28.57
CA ASP A 440 8.22 7.72 27.28
C ASP A 440 7.65 6.39 26.75
N MET A 441 7.33 5.44 27.65
CA MET A 441 6.73 4.16 27.26
C MET A 441 5.33 4.31 26.63
N TYR A 442 4.58 5.38 26.91
CA TYR A 442 3.28 5.62 26.25
C TYR A 442 3.43 6.09 24.81
N ILE A 443 4.58 6.67 24.46
CA ILE A 443 4.88 7.23 23.16
C ILE A 443 5.97 6.43 22.42
N TYR A 444 6.17 5.16 22.77
CA TYR A 444 7.25 4.33 22.22
C TYR A 444 7.22 4.22 20.69
N GLN A 445 6.03 4.37 20.09
CA GLN A 445 5.83 4.35 18.63
C GLN A 445 6.31 5.63 17.91
N SER A 446 6.73 6.66 18.66
CA SER A 446 7.25 7.92 18.10
C SER A 446 8.61 7.78 17.41
N GLY A 447 9.29 6.65 17.57
CA GLY A 447 10.66 6.44 17.08
C GLY A 447 11.73 7.19 17.90
N SER A 448 11.35 7.99 18.90
CA SER A 448 12.27 8.72 19.78
C SER A 448 12.59 8.01 21.09
N VAL A 449 12.06 6.80 21.31
CA VAL A 449 12.18 6.05 22.56
C VAL A 449 13.10 4.85 22.38
N ALA A 450 14.23 4.85 23.08
CA ALA A 450 15.15 3.71 23.14
C ALA A 450 14.66 2.67 24.17
N LEU A 451 13.74 1.79 23.76
CA LEU A 451 12.97 0.89 24.64
C LEU A 451 13.80 0.17 25.72
N SER A 452 14.88 -0.52 25.34
CA SER A 452 15.75 -1.24 26.30
C SER A 452 16.44 -0.30 27.28
N GLY A 453 16.90 0.86 26.81
CA GLY A 453 17.54 1.88 27.65
C GLY A 453 16.55 2.52 28.62
N THR A 454 15.34 2.82 28.16
CA THR A 454 14.23 3.34 28.97
C THR A 454 13.84 2.35 30.08
N ILE A 455 13.70 1.07 29.77
CA ILE A 455 13.39 0.02 30.76
C ILE A 455 14.50 -0.09 31.83
N ASP A 456 15.78 -0.06 31.42
CA ASP A 456 16.90 -0.09 32.36
C ASP A 456 16.96 1.18 33.23
N ALA A 457 16.67 2.35 32.65
CA ALA A 457 16.61 3.62 33.39
C ALA A 457 15.47 3.63 34.42
N ILE A 458 14.29 3.07 34.09
CA ILE A 458 13.18 2.88 35.03
C ILE A 458 13.63 1.99 36.19
N ARG A 459 14.18 0.80 35.89
CA ARG A 459 14.61 -0.17 36.92
C ARG A 459 15.72 0.38 37.82
N LYS A 460 16.67 1.12 37.25
CA LYS A 460 17.74 1.78 38.00
C LYS A 460 17.18 2.89 38.90
N SER A 461 16.25 3.69 38.39
CA SER A 461 15.61 4.75 39.20
C SER A 461 14.82 4.16 40.38
N VAL A 462 14.06 3.08 40.16
CA VAL A 462 13.36 2.36 41.25
C VAL A 462 14.35 1.82 42.28
N LEU A 463 15.46 1.21 41.84
CA LEU A 463 16.50 0.71 42.75
C LEU A 463 17.10 1.83 43.61
N GLU A 464 17.47 2.97 43.01
CA GLU A 464 18.06 4.09 43.74
C GLU A 464 17.04 4.77 44.69
N ILE A 465 15.77 4.88 44.28
CA ILE A 465 14.69 5.36 45.14
C ILE A 465 14.52 4.42 46.34
N ASN A 466 14.47 3.11 46.13
CA ASN A 466 14.34 2.11 47.20
C ASN A 466 15.55 2.12 48.15
N ASN A 467 16.78 2.24 47.64
CA ASN A 467 17.99 2.34 48.43
C ASN A 467 18.02 3.60 49.32
N LYS A 468 17.37 4.67 48.87
CA LYS A 468 17.19 5.90 49.64
C LYS A 468 15.98 5.84 50.57
N TYR A 469 14.95 5.05 50.24
CA TYR A 469 13.63 5.09 50.89
C TYR A 469 13.71 5.02 52.41
N ASP A 470 14.40 4.03 52.98
CA ASP A 470 14.48 3.88 54.44
C ASP A 470 15.16 5.06 55.15
N LYS A 471 16.05 5.75 54.44
CA LYS A 471 16.81 6.93 54.92
C LYS A 471 16.05 8.25 54.71
N LEU A 472 14.94 8.24 53.97
CA LEU A 472 14.12 9.42 53.76
C LEU A 472 13.39 9.82 55.04
N LYS A 473 13.24 11.14 55.22
CA LYS A 473 12.38 11.69 56.26
C LYS A 473 10.92 11.34 55.97
N LYS A 474 10.11 11.31 57.02
CA LYS A 474 8.68 10.98 56.92
C LYS A 474 7.95 11.87 55.89
N GLU A 475 8.27 13.16 55.87
CA GLU A 475 7.63 14.11 54.96
C GLU A 475 7.96 13.83 53.49
N ASP A 476 9.18 13.41 53.19
CA ASP A 476 9.58 13.08 51.80
C ASP A 476 9.05 11.69 51.39
N LYS A 477 8.89 10.75 52.33
CA LYS A 477 8.18 9.49 52.08
C LYS A 477 6.71 9.72 51.73
N ASP A 478 6.03 10.60 52.48
CA ASP A 478 4.63 10.93 52.25
C ASP A 478 4.44 11.62 50.89
N LYS A 479 5.32 12.56 50.52
CA LYS A 479 5.32 13.20 49.19
C LYS A 479 5.57 12.21 48.07
N LEU A 480 6.57 11.32 48.22
CA LEU A 480 6.91 10.31 47.22
C LEU A 480 5.74 9.36 46.98
N THR A 481 5.17 8.83 48.06
CA THR A 481 4.01 7.92 48.00
C THR A 481 2.81 8.59 47.35
N THR A 482 2.52 9.84 47.75
CA THR A 482 1.40 10.61 47.19
C THR A 482 1.59 10.85 45.69
N PHE A 483 2.80 11.21 45.27
CA PHE A 483 3.11 11.45 43.86
C PHE A 483 3.02 10.16 43.03
N LEU A 484 3.62 9.06 43.50
CA LEU A 484 3.57 7.78 42.78
C LEU A 484 2.12 7.27 42.63
N ASN A 485 1.30 7.42 43.67
CA ASN A 485 -0.13 7.07 43.62
C ASN A 485 -0.95 7.98 42.70
N SER A 486 -0.41 9.12 42.25
CA SER A 486 -1.07 10.01 41.28
C SER A 486 -0.69 9.73 39.83
N LEU A 487 0.22 8.78 39.59
CA LEU A 487 0.62 8.33 38.25
C LEU A 487 -0.23 7.16 37.75
N ASP A 488 -0.87 6.41 38.67
CA ASP A 488 -2.00 5.50 38.39
C ASP A 488 -3.30 6.31 38.22
#